data_AF-A0A0L6JH04-F1
#
_entry.id   AF-A0A0L6JH04-F1
#
_cell.length_a   1.000
_cell.length_b   1.000
_cell.length_c   1.000
_cell.angle_alpha   90.00
_cell.angle_beta   90.00
_cell.angle_gamma   90.00
#
_symmetry.space_group_name_H-M   'P 1'
#
loop_
_entity.id
_entity.type
_entity.pdbx_description
1 polymer ?
#
loop_
_entity_poly.entity_id
_entity_poly.type
_entity_poly.pdbx_seq_one_letter_code
_entity_poly.pdbx_strand_id
1 'polypeptide(L)'
;MLDDRHYKAIEMLLDGSYKINEIATICGVDRTTIWDWRKKNREFIAELDRRTQEHKSFLKNSSEKKFENKLDVAINTIINIAETGKNEATKLEAARYIYEVLNGKIPSKVTVTDNTEDTDNTGNIIEDIDDWDTEDTIKD
;
A
#
# COMPACT_ATOMS: atom_id res chain seq x y z
N MET A 1 10.57 29.84 7.19
CA MET A 1 11.52 29.55 6.11
C MET A 1 12.06 28.15 6.30
N LEU A 2 11.87 27.29 5.30
CA LEU A 2 12.45 25.95 5.26
C LEU A 2 13.94 25.99 4.91
N ASP A 3 14.68 25.04 5.45
CA ASP A 3 16.10 24.80 5.16
C ASP A 3 16.31 23.34 4.76
N ASP A 4 17.55 22.99 4.41
CA ASP A 4 17.92 21.64 3.95
C ASP A 4 17.54 20.53 4.94
N ARG A 5 17.58 20.81 6.25
CA ARG A 5 17.21 19.83 7.28
C ARG A 5 15.72 19.54 7.25
N HIS A 6 14.90 20.55 6.97
CA HIS A 6 13.47 20.38 6.79
C HIS A 6 13.17 19.51 5.57
N TYR A 7 13.79 19.81 4.43
CA TYR A 7 13.58 19.03 3.20
C TYR A 7 14.02 17.57 3.37
N LYS A 8 15.19 17.34 3.98
CA LYS A 8 15.69 16.00 4.28
C LYS A 8 14.75 15.24 5.23
N ALA A 9 14.23 15.92 6.27
CA ALA A 9 13.25 15.33 7.17
C ALA A 9 11.95 14.96 6.45
N ILE A 10 11.46 15.82 5.56
CA ILE A 10 10.25 15.55 4.75
C ILE A 10 10.45 14.32 3.87
N GLU A 11 11.61 14.17 3.23
CA GLU A 11 11.91 12.99 2.41
C GLU A 11 11.88 11.70 3.21
N MET A 12 12.54 11.67 4.36
CA MET A 12 12.54 10.49 5.23
C MET A 12 11.14 10.19 5.82
N LEU A 13 10.34 11.24 6.08
CA LEU A 13 8.95 11.07 6.53
C LEU A 13 8.04 10.52 5.43
N LEU A 14 8.27 10.89 4.17
CA LEU A 14 7.53 10.37 3.01
C LEU A 14 7.90 8.93 2.67
N ASP A 15 9.19 8.58 2.83
CA ASP A 15 9.67 7.22 2.67
C ASP A 15 9.02 6.26 3.69
N GLY A 16 8.88 6.72 4.94
CA GLY A 16 8.15 5.99 5.97
C GLY A 16 8.92 4.81 6.61
N SER A 17 10.13 4.50 6.13
CA SER A 17 10.97 3.43 6.71
C SER A 17 11.74 3.86 7.95
N TYR A 18 11.81 5.18 8.22
CA TYR A 18 12.59 5.75 9.31
C TYR A 18 11.73 6.09 10.53
N LYS A 19 12.21 5.74 11.72
CA LYS A 19 11.65 6.21 12.98
C LYS A 19 12.05 7.67 13.22
N ILE A 20 11.23 8.42 13.96
CA ILE A 20 11.50 9.85 14.26
C ILE A 20 12.89 10.07 14.91
N ASN A 21 13.37 9.14 15.74
CA ASN A 21 14.71 9.23 16.36
C ASN A 21 15.84 9.18 15.32
N GLU A 22 15.68 8.34 14.30
CA GLU A 22 16.66 8.17 13.22
C GLU A 22 16.67 9.41 12.34
N ILE A 23 15.48 9.93 12.00
CA ILE A 23 15.32 11.18 11.25
C ILE A 23 16.00 12.34 11.97
N ALA A 24 15.76 12.48 13.28
CA ALA A 24 16.36 13.54 14.09
C ALA A 24 17.89 13.45 14.09
N THR A 25 18.44 12.25 14.28
CA THR A 25 19.89 11.99 14.22
C THR A 25 20.48 12.35 12.86
N ILE A 26 19.83 11.92 11.77
CA ILE A 26 20.27 12.15 10.39
C ILE A 26 20.18 13.64 9.98
N CYS A 27 19.21 14.38 10.53
CA CYS A 27 19.05 15.81 10.31
C CYS A 27 19.87 16.68 11.29
N GLY A 28 20.53 16.09 12.28
CA GLY A 28 21.33 16.80 13.28
C GLY A 28 20.47 17.69 14.19
N VAL A 29 19.28 17.24 14.57
CA VAL A 29 18.35 17.98 15.43
C VAL A 29 17.82 17.10 16.56
N ASP A 30 17.21 17.71 17.58
CA ASP A 30 16.55 16.95 18.64
C ASP A 30 15.22 16.33 18.14
N ARG A 31 14.82 15.20 18.71
CA ARG A 31 13.56 14.52 18.38
C ARG A 31 12.34 15.43 18.53
N THR A 32 12.32 16.27 19.57
CA THR A 32 11.25 17.24 19.83
C THR A 32 11.14 18.28 18.72
N THR A 33 12.25 18.62 18.08
CA THR A 33 12.29 19.58 16.96
C THR A 33 11.49 19.05 15.76
N ILE A 34 11.63 17.76 15.43
CA ILE A 34 10.83 17.13 14.37
C ILE A 34 9.33 17.17 14.69
N TRP A 35 8.97 16.93 15.96
CA TRP A 35 7.58 17.03 16.41
C TRP A 35 7.02 18.46 16.29
N ASP A 36 7.80 19.45 16.72
CA ASP A 36 7.43 20.85 16.62
C ASP A 36 7.28 21.30 15.18
N TRP A 37 8.15 20.85 14.26
CA TRP A 37 7.98 21.12 12.84
C TRP A 37 6.66 20.59 12.31
N ARG A 38 6.30 19.34 12.66
CA ARG A 38 5.06 18.69 12.21
C ARG A 38 3.78 19.28 12.83
N LYS A 39 3.88 20.01 13.94
CA LYS A 39 2.69 20.54 14.66
C LYS A 39 2.56 22.05 14.62
N LYS A 40 3.67 22.77 14.57
CA LYS A 40 3.72 24.23 14.78
C LYS A 40 4.30 24.98 13.59
N ASN A 41 5.21 24.37 12.81
CA ASN A 41 5.80 25.02 11.65
C ASN A 41 4.88 24.91 10.43
N ARG A 42 4.11 25.97 10.16
CA ARG A 42 3.12 26.01 9.07
C ARG A 42 3.70 25.73 7.68
N GLU A 43 4.91 26.24 7.39
CA GLU A 43 5.56 25.99 6.09
C GLU A 43 5.95 24.52 5.94
N PHE A 44 6.47 23.91 7.02
CA PHE A 44 6.85 22.50 7.00
C PHE A 44 5.64 21.59 6.80
N ILE A 45 4.54 21.89 7.52
CA ILE A 45 3.28 21.15 7.41
C ILE A 45 2.74 21.25 5.99
N ALA A 46 2.69 22.46 5.42
CA ALA A 46 2.19 22.67 4.07
C ALA A 46 3.02 21.92 3.01
N GLU A 47 4.34 21.96 3.14
CA GLU A 47 5.23 21.27 2.19
C GLU A 47 5.16 19.74 2.33
N LEU A 48 5.09 19.23 3.56
CA LEU A 48 4.90 17.80 3.82
C LEU A 48 3.58 17.30 3.23
N ASP A 49 2.49 18.06 3.41
CA ASP A 49 1.19 17.72 2.85
C ASP A 49 1.22 17.75 1.31
N ARG A 50 1.78 18.81 0.70
CA ARG A 50 1.95 18.92 -0.75
C ARG A 50 2.69 17.70 -1.31
N ARG A 51 3.87 17.37 -0.77
CA ARG A 51 4.66 16.23 -1.24
C ARG A 51 3.98 14.88 -0.96
N THR A 52 3.20 14.77 0.13
CA THR A 52 2.40 13.57 0.41
C THR A 52 1.33 13.35 -0.64
N GLN A 53 0.62 14.41 -1.04
CA GLN A 53 -0.41 14.34 -2.08
C GLN A 53 0.19 14.00 -3.45
N GLU A 54 1.32 14.61 -3.80
CA GLU A 54 2.07 14.29 -5.03
C GLU A 54 2.49 12.82 -5.07
N HIS A 55 3.06 12.31 -3.96
CA HIS A 55 3.47 10.92 -3.86
C HIS A 55 2.28 9.96 -4.00
N LYS A 56 1.15 10.25 -3.34
CA LYS A 56 -0.09 9.46 -3.48
C LYS A 56 -0.62 9.45 -4.90
N SER A 57 -0.65 10.61 -5.56
CA SER A 57 -1.11 10.72 -6.95
C SER A 57 -0.20 9.92 -7.88
N PHE A 58 1.12 10.02 -7.71
CA PHE A 58 2.09 9.24 -8.47
C PHE A 58 1.89 7.73 -8.31
N LEU A 59 1.72 7.26 -7.06
CA LEU A 59 1.48 5.85 -6.77
C LEU A 59 0.19 5.34 -7.41
N LYS A 60 -0.91 6.11 -7.29
CA LYS A 60 -2.19 5.77 -7.91
C LYS A 60 -2.07 5.63 -9.43
N ASN A 61 -1.51 6.64 -10.10
CA ASN A 61 -1.37 6.61 -11.55
C ASN A 61 -0.46 5.45 -12.00
N SER A 62 0.59 5.18 -11.22
CA SER A 62 1.53 4.09 -11.52
C SER A 62 0.92 2.70 -11.30
N SER A 63 0.10 2.53 -10.27
CA SER A 63 -0.59 1.26 -10.00
C SER A 63 -1.71 1.02 -11.01
N GLU A 64 -2.51 2.04 -11.35
CA GLU A 64 -3.52 1.99 -12.41
C GLU A 64 -2.90 1.55 -13.72
N LYS A 65 -1.80 2.16 -14.15
CA LYS A 65 -1.09 1.77 -15.36
C LYS A 65 -0.57 0.32 -15.33
N LYS A 66 -0.09 -0.15 -14.17
CA LYS A 66 0.31 -1.56 -14.01
C LYS A 66 -0.88 -2.50 -14.15
N PHE A 67 -2.03 -2.15 -13.57
CA PHE A 67 -3.27 -2.92 -13.69
C PHE A 67 -3.80 -2.92 -15.12
N GLU A 68 -3.84 -1.78 -15.80
CA GLU A 68 -4.24 -1.66 -17.20
C GLU A 68 -3.39 -2.54 -18.12
N ASN A 69 -2.07 -2.51 -17.96
CA ASN A 69 -1.17 -3.38 -18.72
C ASN A 69 -1.41 -4.87 -18.44
N LYS A 70 -1.71 -5.24 -17.18
CA LYS A 70 -2.03 -6.63 -16.83
C LYS A 70 -3.39 -7.05 -17.36
N LEU A 71 -4.35 -6.14 -17.40
CA LEU A 71 -5.66 -6.37 -17.99
C LEU A 71 -5.53 -6.65 -19.49
N ASP A 72 -4.76 -5.84 -20.21
CA ASP A 72 -4.47 -6.07 -21.64
C ASP A 72 -3.83 -7.45 -21.89
N VAL A 73 -2.81 -7.81 -21.09
CA VAL A 73 -2.18 -9.14 -21.16
C VAL A 73 -3.18 -10.27 -20.89
N ALA A 74 -4.06 -10.11 -19.89
CA ALA A 74 -5.06 -11.11 -19.55
C ALA A 74 -6.08 -11.29 -20.68
N ILE A 75 -6.59 -10.18 -21.25
CA ILE A 75 -7.50 -10.19 -22.40
C ILE A 75 -6.85 -10.92 -23.58
N ASN A 76 -5.62 -10.55 -23.95
CA ASN A 76 -4.88 -11.16 -25.04
C ASN A 76 -4.61 -12.66 -24.79
N THR A 77 -4.38 -13.04 -23.53
CA THR A 77 -4.20 -14.45 -23.15
C THR A 77 -5.50 -15.25 -23.36
N ILE A 78 -6.65 -14.72 -22.94
CA ILE A 78 -7.95 -15.38 -23.11
C ILE A 78 -8.28 -15.53 -24.60
N ILE A 79 -8.04 -14.50 -25.41
CA ILE A 79 -8.22 -14.54 -26.87
C ILE A 79 -7.34 -15.65 -27.47
N ASN A 80 -6.05 -15.68 -27.14
CA ASN A 80 -5.14 -16.73 -27.63
C ASN A 80 -5.58 -18.14 -27.22
N ILE A 81 -6.10 -18.33 -25.99
CA ILE A 81 -6.63 -19.63 -25.57
C ILE A 81 -7.83 -20.02 -26.44
N ALA A 82 -8.75 -19.10 -26.69
CA ALA A 82 -9.93 -19.36 -27.52
C ALA A 82 -9.55 -19.69 -28.97
N GLU A 83 -8.54 -19.03 -29.54
CA GLU A 83 -8.14 -19.21 -30.94
C GLU A 83 -7.21 -20.40 -31.17
N THR A 84 -6.19 -20.57 -30.33
CA THR A 84 -5.08 -21.50 -30.58
C THR A 84 -4.93 -22.59 -29.53
N GLY A 85 -5.78 -22.61 -28.49
CA GLY A 85 -5.73 -23.64 -27.44
C GLY A 85 -5.74 -25.06 -28.00
N LYS A 86 -5.00 -25.98 -27.35
CA LYS A 86 -4.91 -27.39 -27.79
C LYS A 86 -6.10 -28.24 -27.32
N ASN A 87 -6.70 -27.88 -26.19
CA ASN A 87 -7.83 -28.59 -25.61
C ASN A 87 -9.14 -27.90 -26.03
N GLU A 88 -9.98 -28.60 -26.80
CA GLU A 88 -11.26 -28.08 -27.29
C GLU A 88 -12.19 -27.58 -26.18
N ALA A 89 -12.22 -28.25 -25.02
CA ALA A 89 -13.03 -27.81 -23.88
C ALA A 89 -12.55 -26.46 -23.33
N THR A 90 -11.23 -26.28 -23.21
CA THR A 90 -10.63 -25.02 -22.75
C THR A 90 -10.84 -23.90 -23.78
N LYS A 91 -10.76 -24.19 -25.08
CA LYS A 91 -11.07 -23.22 -26.14
C LYS A 91 -12.54 -22.77 -26.06
N LEU A 92 -13.45 -23.74 -25.94
CA LEU A 92 -14.89 -23.48 -25.87
C LEU A 92 -15.23 -22.62 -24.66
N GLU A 93 -14.60 -22.88 -23.51
CA GLU A 93 -14.83 -22.10 -22.30
C GLU A 93 -14.30 -20.67 -22.42
N ALA A 94 -13.11 -20.48 -22.98
CA ALA A 94 -12.57 -19.14 -23.26
C ALA A 94 -13.45 -18.36 -24.26
N ALA A 95 -13.90 -19.03 -25.34
CA ALA A 95 -14.81 -18.43 -26.31
C ALA A 95 -16.18 -18.07 -25.69
N ARG A 96 -16.73 -18.94 -24.83
CA ARG A 96 -17.95 -18.67 -24.06
C ARG A 96 -17.76 -17.45 -23.16
N TYR A 97 -16.66 -17.38 -22.41
CA TYR A 97 -16.34 -16.26 -21.54
C TYR A 97 -16.35 -14.93 -22.30
N ILE A 98 -15.66 -14.86 -23.45
CA ILE A 98 -15.64 -13.67 -24.31
C ILE A 98 -17.07 -13.31 -24.76
N TYR A 99 -17.85 -14.28 -25.24
CA TYR A 99 -19.22 -14.05 -25.69
C TYR A 99 -20.11 -13.51 -24.55
N GLU A 100 -20.02 -14.06 -23.35
CA GLU A 100 -20.81 -13.64 -22.19
C GLU A 100 -20.47 -12.21 -21.78
N VAL A 101 -19.17 -11.87 -21.68
CA VAL A 101 -18.71 -10.51 -21.34
C VAL A 101 -19.19 -9.49 -22.38
N LEU A 102 -19.08 -9.79 -23.67
CA LEU A 102 -19.55 -8.91 -24.75
C LEU A 102 -21.07 -8.66 -24.71
N ASN A 103 -21.83 -9.62 -24.21
CA ASN A 103 -23.28 -9.52 -24.04
C ASN A 103 -23.68 -8.99 -22.66
N GLY A 104 -22.75 -8.40 -21.91
CA GLY A 104 -23.01 -7.76 -20.62
C GLY A 104 -23.30 -8.73 -19.48
N LYS A 105 -23.00 -10.02 -19.64
CA LYS A 105 -23.10 -10.99 -18.55
C LYS A 105 -21.81 -10.93 -17.72
N ILE A 106 -21.96 -10.97 -16.41
CA ILE A 106 -20.85 -11.19 -15.49
C ILE A 106 -20.63 -12.70 -15.44
N PRO A 107 -19.55 -13.26 -16.01
CA PRO A 107 -19.28 -14.69 -15.94
C PRO A 107 -19.19 -15.12 -14.47
N SER A 108 -19.78 -16.27 -14.17
CA SER A 108 -20.05 -16.75 -12.82
C SER A 108 -18.83 -16.66 -11.89
N LYS A 109 -19.10 -16.27 -10.64
CA LYS A 109 -18.09 -16.13 -9.58
C LYS A 109 -17.31 -17.43 -9.43
N VAL A 110 -15.98 -17.38 -9.50
CA VAL A 110 -15.12 -18.49 -9.08
C VAL A 110 -15.26 -18.63 -7.57
N THR A 111 -15.94 -19.69 -7.12
CA THR A 111 -15.88 -20.12 -5.72
C THR A 111 -14.55 -20.84 -5.51
N VAL A 112 -13.62 -20.16 -4.84
CA VAL A 112 -12.46 -20.83 -4.25
C VAL A 112 -12.96 -21.52 -2.99
N THR A 113 -13.13 -22.84 -3.04
CA THR A 113 -13.18 -23.67 -1.83
C THR A 113 -11.75 -23.91 -1.41
N ASP A 114 -11.28 -23.19 -0.40
CA ASP A 114 -10.03 -23.50 0.27
C ASP A 114 -10.18 -24.89 0.94
N ASN A 115 -9.59 -25.91 0.33
CA ASN A 115 -9.22 -27.13 1.05
C ASN A 115 -7.83 -26.88 1.66
N THR A 116 -7.71 -25.89 2.54
CA THR A 116 -6.59 -25.82 3.47
C THR A 116 -7.02 -26.57 4.72
N GLU A 117 -6.40 -27.72 4.96
CA GLU A 117 -6.39 -28.31 6.29
C GLU A 117 -5.74 -27.27 7.22
N ASP A 118 -6.57 -26.60 8.04
CA ASP A 118 -6.14 -25.74 9.13
C ASP A 118 -5.32 -26.59 10.10
N THR A 119 -3.99 -26.51 10.01
CA THR A 119 -3.15 -26.76 11.18
C THR A 119 -3.11 -25.47 11.98
N ASP A 120 -3.96 -25.42 13.01
CA ASP A 120 -3.94 -24.47 14.11
C ASP A 120 -2.52 -24.09 14.51
N ASN A 121 -2.18 -22.80 14.41
CA ASN A 121 -1.32 -22.17 15.40
C ASN A 121 -1.61 -20.67 15.50
N THR A 122 -2.83 -20.33 15.94
CA THR A 122 -3.16 -18.98 16.40
C THR A 122 -2.59 -18.82 17.82
N GLY A 123 -1.26 -18.68 17.91
CA GLY A 123 -0.65 -18.12 19.11
C GLY A 123 -1.09 -16.66 19.23
N ASN A 124 -1.71 -16.32 20.35
CA ASN A 124 -2.13 -14.95 20.72
C ASN A 124 -1.02 -13.93 20.42
N ILE A 125 -1.24 -13.04 19.44
CA ILE A 125 -0.40 -11.84 19.19
C ILE A 125 -0.97 -10.62 19.96
N ILE A 126 -1.87 -10.84 20.92
CA ILE A 126 -2.50 -9.77 21.71
C ILE A 126 -2.26 -10.02 23.21
N GLU A 127 -0.99 -10.04 23.63
CA GLU A 127 -0.64 -9.98 25.07
C GLU A 127 0.52 -9.01 25.39
N ASP A 128 0.92 -8.12 24.46
CA ASP A 128 1.94 -7.07 24.72
C ASP A 128 1.36 -5.64 24.59
N ILE A 129 0.14 -5.43 25.11
CA ILE A 129 -0.38 -4.09 25.46
C ILE A 129 -0.74 -4.14 26.95
N ASP A 130 0.28 -4.07 27.80
CA ASP A 130 0.19 -3.54 29.16
C ASP A 130 1.61 -3.37 29.70
N ASP A 131 2.16 -2.17 29.48
CA ASP A 131 3.17 -1.53 30.34
C ASP A 131 3.49 -0.15 29.74
N TRP A 132 2.56 0.78 29.91
CA TRP A 132 2.90 2.21 29.94
C TRP A 132 2.61 2.70 31.35
N ASP A 133 3.68 2.67 32.15
CA ASP A 133 3.79 3.15 33.52
C ASP A 133 2.87 4.35 33.80
N THR A 134 1.79 4.07 34.52
CA THR A 134 1.17 5.05 35.40
C THR A 134 2.09 5.27 36.60
N GLU A 135 2.28 6.55 36.94
CA GLU A 135 2.92 7.06 38.16
C GLU A 135 4.45 7.22 38.11
N ASP A 136 4.92 8.36 37.60
CA ASP A 136 6.00 9.05 38.28
C ASP A 136 5.46 10.32 38.94
N THR A 137 5.36 10.20 40.26
CA THR A 137 4.99 11.26 41.19
C THR A 137 6.01 12.40 41.08
N ILE A 138 5.53 13.62 40.79
CA ILE A 138 6.30 14.83 41.03
C ILE A 138 6.39 14.99 42.55
N LYS A 139 7.55 14.63 43.11
CA LYS A 139 8.06 15.19 44.36
C LYS A 139 9.24 16.09 44.02
N ASP A 140 8.98 17.39 44.00
CA ASP A 140 9.61 18.39 44.90
C ASP A 140 9.02 19.77 44.63
#